data_AF-A0AAW9A894-F1
#
_entry.id   AF-A0AAW9A894-F1
#
_cell.length_a   1.000
_cell.length_b   1.000
_cell.length_c   1.000
_cell.angle_alpha   90.00
_cell.angle_beta   90.00
_cell.angle_gamma   90.00
#
_symmetry.space_group_name_H-M   'P 1'
#
loop_
_entity.id
_entity.type
_entity.pdbx_description
1 polymer ?
#
loop_
_entity_poly.entity_id
_entity_poly.type
_entity_poly.pdbx_seq_one_letter_code
_entity_poly.pdbx_strand_id
1 'polypeptide(L)'
;MKNRVLRKLALLLTVFALTLLTNHIAKANEQVVFIPNSAETGKIIPGGKENTYLLPLEESGTLTLSVDSRIDITLITLEDMLGNIIYQDKSYDGTLLEASKWIKSLDLEKGTYLIKISDGAYIKKESGIFTVTNKFIPAKNQELEPNNAIELAKDLKLDAEPLRGFISLNDTADFFKVELKTAGKLKLNFSSYLDEVNISLFDGNGKALFSEQVKGGKNGEPSKLSQLANLEKGTYFIGVEQVRYSDSTGVYTLQALFGTVDNETEPKDNVGPTQALAFLDVADRYKAAVDYLVANKITQGFSKTEFGVYAKIKRVDAAVLVVKALNLDTTFVKDAGFKDVPARAANAVNILVEKGIMEGESKTIFGSDAELTRGEMALILSKAYKLDGADTTIQFNDVSDKYSAAVKALVKYNITQGTTETLFGTSNSITRGDMAIFIHRVEQLKK
;
A
#
# COMPACT_ATOMS: atom_id res chain seq x y z
N MET A 1 12.75 -49.02 -12.43
CA MET A 1 13.98 -48.41 -12.96
C MET A 1 14.00 -46.87 -12.91
N LYS A 2 12.90 -46.15 -13.19
CA LYS A 2 12.84 -44.66 -13.17
C LYS A 2 13.27 -43.98 -11.84
N ASN A 3 12.88 -44.51 -10.68
CA ASN A 3 13.22 -43.89 -9.38
C ASN A 3 14.69 -44.00 -8.94
N ARG A 4 15.46 -44.96 -9.49
CA ARG A 4 16.90 -45.07 -9.21
C ARG A 4 17.74 -44.12 -10.05
N VAL A 5 17.24 -43.74 -11.24
CA VAL A 5 17.92 -42.77 -12.13
C VAL A 5 17.70 -41.35 -11.61
N LEU A 6 16.50 -40.99 -11.16
CA LEU A 6 16.23 -39.67 -10.54
C LEU A 6 17.04 -39.43 -9.26
N ARG A 7 17.16 -40.44 -8.38
CA ARG A 7 17.98 -40.33 -7.16
C ARG A 7 19.48 -40.20 -7.45
N LYS A 8 19.99 -40.86 -8.51
CA LYS A 8 21.39 -40.69 -8.94
C LYS A 8 21.64 -39.33 -9.60
N LEU A 9 20.66 -38.77 -10.32
CA LEU A 9 20.77 -37.43 -10.91
C LEU A 9 20.74 -36.32 -9.85
N ALA A 10 19.86 -36.44 -8.84
CA ALA A 10 19.81 -35.51 -7.70
C ALA A 10 21.07 -35.58 -6.82
N LEU A 11 21.65 -36.77 -6.64
CA LEU A 11 22.91 -36.96 -5.90
C LEU A 11 24.13 -36.43 -6.68
N LEU A 12 24.12 -36.51 -8.02
CA LEU A 12 25.19 -35.98 -8.86
C LEU A 12 25.13 -34.43 -8.96
N LEU A 13 23.92 -33.84 -9.02
CA LEU A 13 23.74 -32.38 -8.98
C LEU A 13 24.16 -31.78 -7.63
N THR A 14 23.82 -32.44 -6.52
CA THR A 14 24.20 -31.99 -5.18
C THR A 14 25.70 -32.07 -4.94
N VAL A 15 26.39 -33.12 -5.42
CA VAL A 15 27.85 -33.22 -5.31
C VAL A 15 28.56 -32.19 -6.21
N PHE A 16 28.05 -31.90 -7.40
CA PHE A 16 28.62 -30.88 -8.30
C PHE A 16 28.43 -29.45 -7.75
N ALA A 17 27.24 -29.14 -7.23
CA ALA A 17 26.96 -27.88 -6.54
C ALA A 17 27.82 -27.71 -5.28
N LEU A 18 28.05 -28.78 -4.50
CA LEU A 18 28.92 -28.74 -3.32
C LEU A 18 30.39 -28.48 -3.69
N THR A 19 30.90 -29.08 -4.78
CA THR A 19 32.28 -28.82 -5.26
C THR A 19 32.48 -27.40 -5.79
N LEU A 20 31.48 -26.82 -6.46
CA LEU A 20 31.48 -25.42 -6.90
C LEU A 20 31.44 -24.47 -5.69
N LEU A 21 30.59 -24.76 -4.69
CA LEU A 21 30.52 -24.02 -3.43
C LEU A 21 31.88 -24.04 -2.71
N THR A 22 32.56 -25.19 -2.62
CA THR A 22 33.85 -25.29 -1.91
C THR A 22 34.98 -24.52 -2.59
N ASN A 23 35.01 -24.43 -3.93
CA ASN A 23 36.02 -23.66 -4.65
C ASN A 23 35.74 -22.14 -4.64
N HIS A 24 34.48 -21.72 -4.59
CA HIS A 24 34.12 -20.30 -4.41
C HIS A 24 34.32 -19.84 -2.96
N ILE A 25 33.96 -20.67 -1.97
CA ILE A 25 34.21 -20.38 -0.54
C ILE A 25 35.72 -20.37 -0.23
N ALA A 26 36.53 -21.25 -0.83
CA ALA A 26 37.99 -21.22 -0.67
C ALA A 26 38.64 -19.94 -1.21
N LYS A 27 38.03 -19.26 -2.20
CA LYS A 27 38.45 -17.93 -2.66
C LYS A 27 38.02 -16.79 -1.74
N ALA A 28 37.00 -16.99 -0.89
CA ALA A 28 36.50 -15.96 0.02
C ALA A 28 37.41 -15.73 1.25
N ASN A 29 38.20 -16.73 1.66
CA ASN A 29 39.07 -16.66 2.84
C ASN A 29 40.29 -15.70 2.72
N GLU A 30 40.54 -15.11 1.54
CA GLU A 30 41.57 -14.06 1.33
C GLU A 30 40.97 -12.67 1.02
N GLN A 31 39.63 -12.53 1.03
CA GLN A 31 38.96 -11.30 0.59
C GLN A 31 38.72 -10.33 1.75
N VAL A 32 38.81 -9.04 1.46
CA VAL A 32 38.48 -7.98 2.42
C VAL A 32 36.98 -8.02 2.67
N VAL A 33 36.59 -8.26 3.92
CA VAL A 33 35.18 -8.20 4.35
C VAL A 33 34.77 -6.74 4.41
N PHE A 34 33.83 -6.37 3.55
CA PHE A 34 33.36 -5.02 3.42
C PHE A 34 32.25 -4.77 4.44
N ILE A 35 32.55 -4.01 5.48
CA ILE A 35 31.58 -3.68 6.52
C ILE A 35 30.49 -2.78 5.90
N PRO A 36 29.19 -3.03 6.15
CA PRO A 36 28.14 -2.13 5.72
C PRO A 36 28.37 -0.69 6.22
N ASN A 37 28.21 0.29 5.33
CA ASN A 37 28.45 1.71 5.61
C ASN A 37 29.92 2.09 5.80
N SER A 38 30.84 1.40 5.10
CA SER A 38 32.27 1.71 5.09
C SER A 38 32.80 2.04 3.69
N ALA A 39 34.06 2.44 3.64
CA ALA A 39 34.80 2.68 2.40
C ALA A 39 36.11 1.88 2.40
N GLU A 40 36.49 1.40 1.22
CA GLU A 40 37.74 0.67 0.99
C GLU A 40 38.45 1.27 -0.23
N THR A 41 39.77 1.39 -0.14
CA THR A 41 40.60 1.90 -1.23
C THR A 41 41.42 0.77 -1.81
N GLY A 42 41.38 0.61 -3.13
CA GLY A 42 42.11 -0.42 -3.85
C GLY A 42 42.95 0.14 -4.98
N LYS A 43 43.71 -0.75 -5.63
CA LYS A 43 44.53 -0.42 -6.80
C LYS A 43 44.22 -1.40 -7.93
N ILE A 44 43.96 -0.86 -9.11
CA ILE A 44 43.84 -1.63 -10.35
C ILE A 44 45.21 -1.71 -11.01
N ILE A 45 45.58 -2.92 -11.45
CA ILE A 45 46.84 -3.20 -12.13
C ILE A 45 46.52 -3.90 -13.46
N PRO A 46 47.02 -3.41 -14.61
CA PRO A 46 46.86 -4.03 -15.91
C PRO A 46 47.26 -5.51 -15.91
N GLY A 47 46.34 -6.39 -16.32
CA GLY A 47 46.57 -7.84 -16.33
C GLY A 47 46.64 -8.50 -14.93
N GLY A 48 46.41 -7.73 -13.87
CA GLY A 48 46.26 -8.23 -12.51
C GLY A 48 44.91 -8.90 -12.27
N LYS A 49 44.78 -9.56 -11.11
CA LYS A 49 43.49 -10.09 -10.63
C LYS A 49 42.56 -8.94 -10.26
N GLU A 50 41.26 -9.18 -10.37
CA GLU A 50 40.20 -8.27 -9.94
C GLU A 50 40.30 -8.02 -8.43
N ASN A 51 40.02 -6.79 -7.99
CA ASN A 51 39.87 -6.49 -6.57
C ASN A 51 38.50 -7.00 -6.13
N THR A 52 38.45 -7.94 -5.19
CA THR A 52 37.20 -8.58 -4.76
C THR A 52 36.95 -8.33 -3.27
N TYR A 53 35.76 -7.85 -2.94
CA TYR A 53 35.32 -7.53 -1.59
C TYR A 53 34.08 -8.35 -1.25
N LEU A 54 34.07 -8.96 -0.06
CA LEU A 54 32.97 -9.78 0.43
C LEU A 54 32.00 -8.90 1.23
N LEU A 55 30.73 -8.81 0.81
CA LEU A 55 29.70 -8.01 1.47
C LEU A 55 28.61 -8.92 2.05
N PRO A 56 28.62 -9.21 3.36
CA PRO A 56 27.52 -9.87 4.04
C PRO A 56 26.38 -8.88 4.32
N LEU A 57 25.17 -9.21 3.85
CA LEU A 57 23.92 -8.52 4.16
C LEU A 57 23.07 -9.42 5.06
N GLU A 58 22.84 -8.99 6.30
CA GLU A 58 22.07 -9.75 7.29
C GLU A 58 20.56 -9.64 7.13
N GLU A 59 20.10 -8.67 6.37
CA GLU A 59 18.71 -8.40 6.03
C GLU A 59 18.61 -8.04 4.54
N SER A 60 17.44 -8.22 3.93
CA SER A 60 17.16 -7.70 2.59
C SER A 60 17.02 -6.18 2.64
N GLY A 61 17.36 -5.49 1.56
CA GLY A 61 17.33 -4.03 1.54
C GLY A 61 18.05 -3.39 0.36
N THR A 62 18.16 -2.07 0.43
CA THR A 62 18.79 -1.25 -0.61
C THR A 62 20.26 -1.04 -0.30
N LEU A 63 21.13 -1.55 -1.17
CA LEU A 63 22.57 -1.29 -1.20
C LEU A 63 22.87 -0.15 -2.18
N THR A 64 23.41 0.96 -1.70
CA THR A 64 24.02 2.00 -2.54
C THR A 64 25.53 1.78 -2.59
N LEU A 65 26.06 1.55 -3.78
CA LEU A 65 27.50 1.53 -4.05
C LEU A 65 27.92 2.83 -4.72
N SER A 66 29.03 3.39 -4.26
CA SER A 66 29.73 4.52 -4.87
C SER A 66 31.15 4.11 -5.19
N VAL A 67 31.62 4.34 -6.40
CA VAL A 67 33.00 4.08 -6.81
C VAL A 67 33.58 5.36 -7.38
N ASP A 68 34.59 5.89 -6.68
CA ASP A 68 35.42 6.98 -7.15
C ASP A 68 36.70 6.38 -7.75
N SER A 69 36.92 6.50 -9.06
CA SER A 69 38.03 5.81 -9.73
C SER A 69 38.94 6.75 -10.53
N ARG A 70 40.25 6.60 -10.37
CA ARG A 70 41.28 7.39 -11.07
C ARG A 70 41.86 6.65 -12.29
N ILE A 71 41.01 5.95 -13.03
CA ILE A 71 41.32 5.32 -14.33
C ILE A 71 40.18 5.55 -15.31
N ASP A 72 40.48 5.55 -16.61
CA ASP A 72 39.52 5.92 -17.66
C ASP A 72 38.24 5.06 -17.62
N ILE A 73 38.38 3.73 -17.59
CA ILE A 73 37.25 2.81 -17.56
C ILE A 73 37.40 1.82 -16.41
N THR A 74 36.49 1.88 -15.45
CA THR A 74 36.43 0.93 -14.32
C THR A 74 35.23 0.02 -14.47
N LEU A 75 35.43 -1.29 -14.45
CA LEU A 75 34.36 -2.29 -14.43
C LEU A 75 33.97 -2.59 -12.99
N ILE A 76 32.69 -2.44 -12.68
CA ILE A 76 32.08 -2.76 -11.39
C ILE A 76 31.15 -3.96 -11.60
N THR A 77 31.36 -5.03 -10.86
CA THR A 77 30.51 -6.23 -10.91
C THR A 77 30.07 -6.61 -9.51
N LEU A 78 28.78 -6.90 -9.35
CA LEU A 78 28.19 -7.50 -8.17
C LEU A 78 27.77 -8.93 -8.50
N GLU A 79 28.31 -9.89 -7.76
CA GLU A 79 28.01 -11.31 -7.90
C GLU A 79 27.43 -11.90 -6.60
N ASP A 80 26.63 -12.95 -6.74
CA ASP A 80 26.30 -13.83 -5.61
C ASP A 80 27.43 -14.84 -5.33
N MET A 81 27.30 -15.64 -4.26
CA MET A 81 28.28 -16.67 -3.92
C MET A 81 28.33 -17.87 -4.88
N LEU A 82 27.38 -17.97 -5.80
CA LEU A 82 27.36 -18.98 -6.87
C LEU A 82 28.10 -18.49 -8.14
N GLY A 83 28.52 -17.22 -8.16
CA GLY A 83 29.18 -16.58 -9.29
C GLY A 83 28.21 -16.03 -10.34
N ASN A 84 26.91 -15.93 -10.04
CA ASN A 84 25.96 -15.27 -10.91
C ASN A 84 26.13 -13.76 -10.80
N ILE A 85 26.23 -13.08 -11.93
CA ILE A 85 26.28 -11.62 -11.98
C ILE A 85 24.88 -11.08 -11.71
N ILE A 86 24.72 -10.39 -10.58
CA ILE A 86 23.48 -9.69 -10.20
C ILE A 86 23.41 -8.34 -10.89
N TYR A 87 24.55 -7.63 -10.95
CA TYR A 87 24.64 -6.34 -11.61
C TYR A 87 26.05 -6.10 -12.14
N GLN A 88 26.18 -5.46 -13.30
CA GLN A 88 27.46 -5.06 -13.86
C GLN A 88 27.33 -3.75 -14.63
N ASP A 89 28.28 -2.84 -14.42
CA ASP A 89 28.32 -1.55 -15.10
C ASP A 89 29.75 -1.01 -15.16
N LYS A 90 29.94 0.08 -15.91
CA LYS A 90 31.23 0.75 -16.06
C LYS A 90 31.15 2.20 -15.61
N SER A 91 32.16 2.62 -14.87
CA SER A 91 32.48 4.04 -14.66
C SER A 91 33.45 4.50 -15.74
N TYR A 92 33.24 5.70 -16.28
CA TYR A 92 34.02 6.29 -17.37
C TYR A 92 34.67 7.61 -16.94
N ASP A 93 35.66 8.06 -17.73
CA ASP A 93 36.29 9.37 -17.68
C ASP A 93 37.11 9.65 -16.41
N GLY A 94 37.58 8.61 -15.71
CA GLY A 94 38.49 8.76 -14.59
C GLY A 94 39.92 9.06 -15.06
N THR A 95 40.65 9.88 -14.31
CA THR A 95 42.04 10.22 -14.62
C THR A 95 42.92 10.16 -13.38
N LEU A 96 44.24 10.23 -13.55
CA LEU A 96 45.17 10.29 -12.42
C LEU A 96 44.90 11.49 -11.48
N LEU A 97 44.38 12.60 -12.01
CA LEU A 97 44.14 13.84 -11.27
C LEU A 97 42.72 13.95 -10.72
N GLU A 98 41.72 13.54 -11.52
CA GLU A 98 40.29 13.65 -11.20
C GLU A 98 39.63 12.27 -11.27
N ALA A 99 38.94 11.88 -10.20
CA ALA A 99 38.24 10.61 -10.16
C ALA A 99 36.91 10.68 -10.91
N SER A 100 36.58 9.64 -11.67
CA SER A 100 35.21 9.39 -12.10
C SER A 100 34.34 9.12 -10.88
N LYS A 101 33.04 9.38 -11.01
CA LYS A 101 32.06 9.09 -9.95
C LYS A 101 30.96 8.21 -10.50
N TRP A 102 30.84 7.02 -9.94
CA TRP A 102 29.77 6.10 -10.26
C TRP A 102 28.98 5.77 -9.00
N ILE A 103 27.65 5.86 -9.07
CA ILE A 103 26.76 5.58 -7.94
C ILE A 103 25.58 4.76 -8.45
N LYS A 104 25.26 3.67 -7.76
CA LYS A 104 24.07 2.86 -8.05
C LYS A 104 23.46 2.33 -6.77
N SER A 105 22.13 2.38 -6.69
CA SER A 105 21.34 1.69 -5.67
C SER A 105 20.74 0.41 -6.25
N LEU A 106 20.82 -0.66 -5.47
CA LEU A 106 20.40 -2.01 -5.83
C LEU A 106 19.61 -2.60 -4.65
N ASP A 107 18.39 -3.06 -4.91
CA ASP A 107 17.59 -3.79 -3.94
C ASP A 107 17.95 -5.28 -4.01
N LEU A 108 18.36 -5.84 -2.88
CA LEU A 108 18.98 -7.17 -2.77
C LEU A 108 18.40 -7.95 -1.59
N GLU A 109 18.27 -9.26 -1.76
CA GLU A 109 17.96 -10.16 -0.65
C GLU A 109 19.08 -10.25 0.39
N LYS A 110 18.71 -10.68 1.60
CA LYS A 110 19.66 -11.17 2.60
C LYS A 110 20.59 -12.20 1.96
N GLY A 111 21.90 -12.03 2.11
CA GLY A 111 22.87 -12.92 1.48
C GLY A 111 24.29 -12.41 1.61
N THR A 112 25.22 -13.11 0.98
CA THR A 112 26.60 -12.65 0.86
C THR A 112 26.88 -12.41 -0.62
N TYR A 113 27.50 -11.27 -0.91
CA TYR A 113 27.78 -10.82 -2.26
C TYR A 113 29.26 -10.52 -2.44
N LEU A 114 29.72 -10.57 -3.68
CA LEU A 114 31.06 -10.18 -4.08
C LEU A 114 31.00 -8.90 -4.89
N ILE A 115 31.65 -7.84 -4.41
CA ILE A 115 31.90 -6.63 -5.19
C ILE A 115 33.26 -6.78 -5.84
N LYS A 116 33.29 -6.72 -7.16
CA LYS A 116 34.50 -6.83 -7.96
C LYS A 116 34.77 -5.54 -8.72
N ILE A 117 35.98 -5.03 -8.55
CA ILE A 117 36.46 -3.80 -9.19
C ILE A 117 37.70 -4.14 -10.02
N SER A 118 37.64 -3.82 -11.30
CA SER A 118 38.71 -4.12 -12.26
C SER A 118 38.80 -3.09 -13.38
N ASP A 119 39.85 -3.20 -14.19
CA ASP A 119 40.01 -2.42 -15.42
C ASP A 119 38.96 -2.82 -16.45
N GLY A 120 38.17 -1.85 -16.92
CA GLY A 120 37.12 -2.06 -17.91
C GLY A 120 37.53 -1.75 -19.35
N ALA A 121 38.77 -1.31 -19.59
CA ALA A 121 39.28 -0.93 -20.90
C ALA A 121 39.62 -2.15 -21.78
N TYR A 122 39.19 -2.12 -23.04
CA TYR A 122 39.43 -3.22 -23.99
C TYR A 122 40.83 -3.20 -24.61
N ILE A 123 41.42 -2.01 -24.79
CA ILE A 123 42.63 -1.83 -25.61
C ILE A 123 43.80 -1.33 -24.76
N LYS A 124 43.63 -0.18 -24.11
CA LYS A 124 44.70 0.44 -23.31
C LYS A 124 44.40 0.21 -21.83
N LYS A 125 45.03 -0.82 -21.26
CA LYS A 125 44.88 -1.13 -19.84
C LYS A 125 45.64 -0.13 -18.98
N GLU A 126 45.00 0.34 -17.91
CA GLU A 126 45.55 1.38 -17.04
C GLU A 126 45.67 0.91 -15.60
N SER A 127 46.62 1.49 -14.87
CA SER A 127 46.73 1.30 -13.43
C SER A 127 46.30 2.56 -12.72
N GLY A 128 45.53 2.42 -11.64
CA GLY A 128 45.14 3.56 -10.82
C GLY A 128 44.49 3.13 -9.52
N ILE A 129 44.10 4.13 -8.74
CA ILE A 129 43.50 3.96 -7.41
C ILE A 129 42.00 4.17 -7.55
N PHE A 130 41.22 3.37 -6.82
CA PHE A 130 39.79 3.61 -6.64
C PHE A 130 39.44 3.57 -5.16
N THR A 131 38.37 4.27 -4.81
CA THR A 131 37.69 4.13 -3.52
C THR A 131 36.29 3.63 -3.79
N VAL A 132 35.92 2.51 -3.18
CA VAL A 132 34.55 2.03 -3.16
C VAL A 132 33.95 2.36 -1.79
N THR A 133 32.72 2.85 -1.78
CA THR A 133 31.93 3.12 -0.58
C THR A 133 30.60 2.40 -0.71
N ASN A 134 30.14 1.78 0.37
CA ASN A 134 28.83 1.13 0.40
C ASN A 134 27.95 1.78 1.47
N LYS A 135 26.63 1.85 1.23
CA LYS A 135 25.62 2.25 2.22
C LYS A 135 24.44 1.29 2.13
N PHE A 136 23.98 0.75 3.25
CA PHE A 136 22.90 -0.23 3.27
C PHE A 136 21.71 0.24 4.11
N ILE A 137 20.50 0.12 3.57
CA ILE A 137 19.24 0.46 4.24
C ILE A 137 18.35 -0.79 4.23
N PRO A 138 18.07 -1.41 5.38
CA PRO A 138 17.20 -2.59 5.45
C PRO A 138 15.78 -2.32 4.94
N ALA A 139 15.26 -3.24 4.13
CA ALA A 139 13.88 -3.21 3.64
C ALA A 139 12.88 -3.49 4.75
N LYS A 140 13.24 -4.20 5.83
CA LYS A 140 12.33 -4.65 6.91
C LYS A 140 11.02 -5.26 6.38
N ASN A 141 11.14 -6.09 5.35
CA ASN A 141 10.13 -7.04 4.91
C ASN A 141 9.79 -8.03 6.03
N GLN A 142 8.58 -8.58 5.94
CA GLN A 142 7.98 -9.49 6.92
C GLN A 142 7.47 -10.78 6.26
N GLU A 143 7.58 -10.90 4.95
CA GLU A 143 7.27 -12.15 4.27
C GLU A 143 8.21 -13.27 4.75
N LEU A 144 7.93 -14.51 4.36
CA LEU A 144 8.85 -15.62 4.56
C LEU A 144 9.31 -16.20 3.22
N GLU A 145 10.62 -16.22 2.98
CA GLU A 145 11.21 -16.88 1.81
C GLU A 145 11.51 -18.40 2.04
N PRO A 146 11.60 -19.22 0.98
CA PRO A 146 11.32 -18.92 -0.42
C PRO A 146 9.81 -18.96 -0.71
N ASN A 147 9.30 -18.00 -1.49
CA ASN A 147 7.88 -17.91 -1.84
C ASN A 147 7.64 -17.55 -3.32
N ASN A 148 8.64 -17.76 -4.18
CA ASN A 148 8.70 -17.24 -5.55
C ASN A 148 7.90 -18.03 -6.61
N ALA A 149 7.00 -18.91 -6.16
CA ALA A 149 6.10 -19.66 -7.00
C ALA A 149 4.84 -20.07 -6.22
N ILE A 150 3.74 -20.33 -6.93
CA ILE A 150 2.47 -20.79 -6.35
C ILE A 150 2.68 -22.01 -5.44
N GLU A 151 3.54 -22.95 -5.82
CA GLU A 151 3.83 -24.15 -5.03
C GLU A 151 4.58 -23.86 -3.72
N LEU A 152 5.26 -22.72 -3.64
CA LEU A 152 6.05 -22.26 -2.49
C LEU A 152 5.29 -21.23 -1.64
N ALA A 153 4.08 -20.86 -2.06
CA ALA A 153 3.32 -19.76 -1.51
C ALA A 153 3.14 -19.84 0.01
N LYS A 154 3.35 -18.71 0.69
CA LYS A 154 3.22 -18.60 2.14
C LYS A 154 1.83 -18.20 2.56
N ASP A 155 1.44 -18.63 3.76
CA ASP A 155 0.16 -18.24 4.33
C ASP A 155 0.11 -16.72 4.55
N LEU A 156 -0.86 -16.07 3.90
CA LEU A 156 -1.26 -14.70 4.22
C LEU A 156 -2.46 -14.76 5.15
N LYS A 157 -2.34 -14.11 6.31
CA LYS A 157 -3.41 -14.06 7.29
C LYS A 157 -4.53 -13.16 6.79
N LEU A 158 -5.75 -13.70 6.75
CA LEU A 158 -6.96 -12.92 6.53
C LEU A 158 -7.20 -11.98 7.71
N ASP A 159 -7.71 -10.79 7.42
CA ASP A 159 -8.13 -9.76 8.40
C ASP A 159 -7.01 -9.31 9.34
N ALA A 160 -5.75 -9.45 8.90
CA ALA A 160 -4.57 -8.97 9.60
C ALA A 160 -4.12 -7.59 9.10
N GLU A 161 -3.13 -7.01 9.78
CA GLU A 161 -2.43 -5.82 9.28
C GLU A 161 -1.76 -6.09 7.91
N PRO A 162 -1.56 -5.05 7.08
CA PRO A 162 -0.84 -5.21 5.83
C PRO A 162 0.55 -5.81 6.05
N LEU A 163 0.82 -6.92 5.37
CA LEU A 163 2.14 -7.53 5.29
C LEU A 163 3.05 -6.63 4.46
N ARG A 164 4.27 -6.38 4.94
CA ARG A 164 5.30 -5.68 4.17
C ARG A 164 6.16 -6.70 3.41
N GLY A 165 6.14 -6.65 2.08
CA GLY A 165 6.97 -7.48 1.21
C GLY A 165 7.99 -6.68 0.43
N PHE A 166 8.89 -7.36 -0.29
CA PHE A 166 10.02 -6.74 -0.98
C PHE A 166 10.37 -7.53 -2.23
N ILE A 167 10.35 -6.85 -3.37
CA ILE A 167 10.81 -7.40 -4.65
C ILE A 167 12.23 -6.87 -4.89
N SER A 168 13.19 -7.74 -5.14
CA SER A 168 14.60 -7.40 -5.31
C SER A 168 15.14 -7.92 -6.65
N LEU A 169 16.40 -7.62 -6.96
CA LEU A 169 17.00 -8.05 -8.23
C LEU A 169 17.20 -9.56 -8.31
N ASN A 170 17.32 -10.23 -7.16
CA ASN A 170 17.48 -11.67 -7.04
C ASN A 170 16.26 -12.38 -6.44
N ASP A 171 15.20 -11.63 -6.15
CA ASP A 171 13.88 -12.14 -5.82
C ASP A 171 12.78 -11.35 -6.53
N THR A 172 12.29 -11.90 -7.64
CA THR A 172 11.40 -11.18 -8.56
C THR A 172 9.92 -11.45 -8.34
N ALA A 173 9.55 -12.31 -7.40
CA ALA A 173 8.17 -12.73 -7.24
C ALA A 173 7.88 -13.24 -5.84
N ASP A 174 6.74 -12.81 -5.30
CA ASP A 174 6.24 -13.28 -4.02
C ASP A 174 4.85 -13.87 -4.16
N PHE A 175 4.69 -15.13 -3.76
CA PHE A 175 3.39 -15.79 -3.75
C PHE A 175 2.89 -16.06 -2.33
N PHE A 176 1.63 -15.71 -2.13
CA PHE A 176 0.90 -15.94 -0.91
C PHE A 176 -0.31 -16.83 -1.16
N LYS A 177 -0.79 -17.49 -0.12
CA LYS A 177 -2.02 -18.27 -0.15
C LYS A 177 -2.96 -17.86 0.97
N VAL A 178 -4.25 -17.87 0.66
CA VAL A 178 -5.33 -17.68 1.63
C VAL A 178 -6.29 -18.86 1.52
N GLU A 179 -6.82 -19.31 2.66
CA GLU A 179 -7.81 -20.37 2.71
C GLU A 179 -9.15 -19.82 3.20
N LEU A 180 -10.15 -19.81 2.32
CA LEU A 180 -11.50 -19.40 2.62
C LEU A 180 -12.28 -20.60 3.12
N LYS A 181 -12.72 -20.55 4.39
CA LYS A 181 -13.48 -21.65 5.01
C LYS A 181 -14.95 -21.69 4.57
N THR A 182 -15.44 -20.59 4.01
CA THR A 182 -16.80 -20.38 3.50
C THR A 182 -16.73 -19.59 2.20
N ALA A 183 -17.83 -19.55 1.44
CA ALA A 183 -17.96 -18.61 0.33
C ALA A 183 -18.05 -17.17 0.89
N GLY A 184 -17.47 -16.20 0.18
CA GLY A 184 -17.42 -14.82 0.63
C GLY A 184 -16.76 -13.86 -0.34
N LYS A 185 -16.54 -12.64 0.13
CA LYS A 185 -15.84 -11.56 -0.56
C LYS A 185 -14.43 -11.44 -0.01
N LEU A 186 -13.44 -11.62 -0.86
CA LEU A 186 -12.04 -11.32 -0.56
C LEU A 186 -11.71 -9.93 -1.11
N LYS A 187 -11.21 -9.04 -0.26
CA LYS A 187 -10.68 -7.73 -0.63
C LYS A 187 -9.17 -7.74 -0.48
N LEU A 188 -8.46 -7.43 -1.56
CA LEU A 188 -7.02 -7.19 -1.52
C LEU A 188 -6.76 -5.69 -1.52
N ASN A 189 -6.09 -5.19 -0.49
CA ASN A 189 -5.52 -3.84 -0.49
C ASN A 189 -4.03 -3.96 -0.72
N PHE A 190 -3.53 -3.27 -1.74
CA PHE A 190 -2.13 -3.31 -2.14
C PHE A 190 -1.59 -1.90 -2.30
N SER A 191 -0.39 -1.64 -1.77
CA SER A 191 0.34 -0.39 -1.99
C SER A 191 1.76 -0.71 -2.44
N SER A 192 2.17 -0.21 -3.61
CA SER A 192 3.50 -0.43 -4.17
C SER A 192 4.29 0.88 -4.19
N TYR A 193 5.55 0.81 -3.77
CA TYR A 193 6.52 1.91 -3.90
C TYR A 193 7.44 1.72 -5.11
N LEU A 194 7.18 0.71 -5.94
CA LEU A 194 7.87 0.40 -7.20
C LEU A 194 7.27 1.22 -8.34
N ASP A 195 8.10 1.56 -9.32
CA ASP A 195 7.64 2.24 -10.54
C ASP A 195 6.61 1.37 -11.30
N GLU A 196 6.81 0.05 -11.32
CA GLU A 196 5.81 -0.89 -11.81
C GLU A 196 5.91 -2.28 -11.18
N VAL A 197 4.76 -2.90 -10.89
CA VAL A 197 4.68 -4.27 -10.34
C VAL A 197 3.35 -4.90 -10.72
N ASN A 198 3.30 -6.22 -10.91
CA ASN A 198 2.07 -6.96 -11.14
C ASN A 198 1.52 -7.49 -9.82
N ILE A 199 0.19 -7.46 -9.67
CA ILE A 199 -0.52 -8.20 -8.64
C ILE A 199 -1.63 -9.04 -9.26
N SER A 200 -1.64 -10.31 -8.91
CA SER A 200 -2.54 -11.31 -9.48
C SER A 200 -3.24 -12.10 -8.37
N LEU A 201 -4.49 -12.50 -8.60
CA LEU A 201 -5.20 -13.48 -7.78
C LEU A 201 -5.49 -14.71 -8.61
N PHE A 202 -5.21 -15.89 -8.09
CA PHE A 202 -5.42 -17.17 -8.74
C PHE A 202 -6.37 -18.05 -7.92
N ASP A 203 -7.15 -18.90 -8.60
CA ASP A 203 -7.89 -19.97 -7.95
C ASP A 203 -6.98 -21.11 -7.50
N GLY A 204 -7.56 -22.10 -6.81
CA GLY A 204 -6.83 -23.27 -6.30
C GLY A 204 -6.18 -24.15 -7.39
N ASN A 205 -6.52 -23.96 -8.67
CA ASN A 205 -5.90 -24.64 -9.79
C ASN A 205 -4.82 -23.79 -10.49
N GLY A 206 -4.51 -22.60 -9.95
CA GLY A 206 -3.55 -21.66 -10.54
C GLY A 206 -4.11 -20.86 -11.71
N LYS A 207 -5.43 -20.85 -11.94
CA LYS A 207 -6.03 -19.99 -12.97
C LYS A 207 -6.18 -18.58 -12.44
N ALA A 208 -5.65 -17.60 -13.17
CA ALA A 208 -5.82 -16.19 -12.83
C ALA A 208 -7.30 -15.79 -12.84
N LEU A 209 -7.76 -15.24 -11.73
CA LEU A 209 -9.05 -14.59 -11.54
C LEU A 209 -8.97 -13.09 -11.89
N PHE A 210 -7.84 -12.46 -11.58
CA PHE A 210 -7.42 -11.17 -12.14
C PHE A 210 -5.89 -11.06 -12.12
N SER A 211 -5.37 -10.15 -12.94
CA SER A 211 -3.98 -9.71 -12.92
C SER A 211 -3.93 -8.25 -13.35
N GLU A 212 -3.36 -7.40 -12.51
CA GLU A 212 -3.32 -5.95 -12.70
C GLU A 212 -1.88 -5.45 -12.54
N GLN A 213 -1.51 -4.51 -13.40
CA GLN A 213 -0.22 -3.83 -13.31
C GLN A 213 -0.40 -2.52 -12.53
N VAL A 214 0.34 -2.35 -11.44
CA VAL A 214 0.34 -1.15 -10.60
C VAL A 214 1.55 -0.31 -10.96
N LYS A 215 1.35 0.91 -11.46
CA LYS A 215 2.41 1.80 -11.97
C LYS A 215 2.53 3.11 -11.20
N GLY A 216 3.68 3.77 -11.32
CA GLY A 216 3.95 5.12 -10.82
C GLY A 216 4.20 5.21 -9.32
N GLY A 217 4.44 4.08 -8.66
CA GLY A 217 4.84 4.08 -7.25
C GLY A 217 6.27 4.59 -7.12
N LYS A 218 6.54 5.29 -6.03
CA LYS A 218 7.88 5.78 -5.70
C LYS A 218 8.05 5.89 -4.20
N ASN A 219 9.29 6.04 -3.76
CA ASN A 219 9.58 6.23 -2.34
C ASN A 219 8.79 7.42 -1.77
N GLY A 220 8.07 7.20 -0.66
CA GLY A 220 7.20 8.19 -0.03
C GLY A 220 5.79 8.36 -0.65
N GLU A 221 5.58 7.93 -1.90
CA GLU A 221 4.30 8.07 -2.61
C GLU A 221 3.92 6.74 -3.28
N PRO A 222 3.23 5.83 -2.57
CA PRO A 222 2.90 4.53 -3.12
C PRO A 222 1.69 4.61 -4.06
N SER A 223 1.73 3.82 -5.13
CA SER A 223 0.56 3.52 -5.95
C SER A 223 -0.30 2.47 -5.27
N LYS A 224 -1.61 2.69 -5.24
CA LYS A 224 -2.56 1.86 -4.48
C LYS A 224 -3.53 1.15 -5.40
N LEU A 225 -3.78 -0.12 -5.11
CA LEU A 225 -4.84 -0.91 -5.71
C LEU A 225 -5.74 -1.48 -4.62
N SER A 226 -7.04 -1.51 -4.86
CA SER A 226 -7.99 -2.22 -4.01
C SER A 226 -8.91 -3.06 -4.89
N GLN A 227 -8.80 -4.38 -4.79
CA GLN A 227 -9.52 -5.31 -5.64
C GLN A 227 -10.45 -6.19 -4.80
N LEU A 228 -11.69 -6.38 -5.27
CA LEU A 228 -12.69 -7.22 -4.63
C LEU A 228 -12.99 -8.43 -5.52
N ALA A 229 -13.11 -9.61 -4.91
CA ALA A 229 -13.52 -10.84 -5.57
C ALA A 229 -14.55 -11.58 -4.73
N ASN A 230 -15.68 -11.96 -5.34
CA ASN A 230 -16.62 -12.91 -4.74
C ASN A 230 -16.11 -14.33 -5.05
N LEU A 231 -15.82 -15.09 -4.01
CA LEU A 231 -15.12 -16.36 -4.10
C LEU A 231 -15.89 -17.43 -3.33
N GLU A 232 -15.86 -18.64 -3.85
CA GLU A 232 -16.36 -19.82 -3.13
C GLU A 232 -15.40 -20.22 -2.01
N LYS A 233 -15.85 -21.14 -1.16
CA LYS A 233 -14.94 -21.82 -0.23
C LYS A 233 -13.80 -22.47 -1.02
N GLY A 234 -12.56 -22.20 -0.62
CA GLY A 234 -11.41 -22.78 -1.30
C GLY A 234 -10.09 -22.12 -0.94
N THR A 235 -9.03 -22.60 -1.56
CA THR A 235 -7.69 -22.00 -1.48
C THR A 235 -7.48 -21.11 -2.68
N TYR A 236 -6.90 -19.93 -2.44
CA TYR A 236 -6.57 -18.95 -3.46
C TYR A 236 -5.15 -18.47 -3.26
N PHE A 237 -4.51 -18.09 -4.37
CA PHE A 237 -3.12 -17.62 -4.36
C PHE A 237 -3.05 -16.18 -4.82
N ILE A 238 -2.17 -15.40 -4.22
CA ILE A 238 -1.92 -14.01 -4.56
C ILE A 238 -0.47 -13.91 -4.99
N GLY A 239 -0.21 -13.47 -6.22
CA GLY A 239 1.14 -13.22 -6.72
C GLY A 239 1.43 -11.73 -6.74
N VAL A 240 2.59 -11.33 -6.25
CA VAL A 240 3.18 -10.00 -6.45
C VAL A 240 4.45 -10.22 -7.24
N GLU A 241 4.52 -9.75 -8.48
CA GLU A 241 5.55 -10.15 -9.42
C GLU A 241 6.15 -8.94 -10.12
N GLN A 242 7.46 -8.95 -10.31
CA GLN A 242 8.13 -7.99 -11.17
C GLN A 242 7.55 -8.06 -12.59
N VAL A 243 7.42 -6.89 -13.21
CA VAL A 243 6.96 -6.80 -14.60
C VAL A 243 8.05 -7.36 -15.52
N ARG A 244 7.64 -8.14 -16.52
CA ARG A 244 8.59 -8.71 -17.49
C ARG A 244 9.39 -7.60 -18.17
N TYR A 245 10.71 -7.75 -18.19
CA TYR A 245 11.69 -6.79 -18.73
C TYR A 245 11.83 -5.48 -17.95
N SER A 246 11.23 -5.41 -16.76
CA SER A 246 11.43 -4.31 -15.83
C SER A 246 12.56 -4.63 -14.86
N ASP A 247 13.29 -3.61 -14.42
CA ASP A 247 14.22 -3.69 -13.28
C ASP A 247 13.62 -3.06 -12.01
N SER A 248 12.31 -2.77 -12.02
CA SER A 248 11.61 -2.19 -10.89
C SER A 248 11.66 -3.15 -9.71
N THR A 249 12.20 -2.65 -8.60
CA THR A 249 12.40 -3.35 -7.33
C THR A 249 12.05 -2.39 -6.20
N GLY A 250 11.77 -2.94 -5.02
CA GLY A 250 11.44 -2.16 -3.85
C GLY A 250 10.35 -2.79 -3.01
N VAL A 251 9.78 -1.97 -2.13
CA VAL A 251 8.89 -2.42 -1.07
C VAL A 251 7.42 -2.29 -1.47
N TYR A 252 6.58 -3.19 -0.98
CA TYR A 252 5.13 -3.09 -1.10
C TYR A 252 4.43 -3.48 0.20
N THR A 253 3.13 -3.20 0.29
CA THR A 253 2.27 -3.75 1.33
C THR A 253 1.07 -4.47 0.74
N LEU A 254 0.69 -5.60 1.34
CA LEU A 254 -0.41 -6.44 0.91
C LEU A 254 -1.29 -6.82 2.10
N GLN A 255 -2.60 -6.61 1.98
CA GLN A 255 -3.59 -7.00 2.98
C GLN A 255 -4.74 -7.74 2.32
N ALA A 256 -5.13 -8.87 2.90
CA ALA A 256 -6.32 -9.63 2.53
C ALA A 256 -7.38 -9.51 3.62
N LEU A 257 -8.56 -9.01 3.26
CA LEU A 257 -9.74 -8.91 4.14
C LEU A 257 -10.86 -9.81 3.61
N PHE A 258 -11.55 -10.54 4.48
CA PHE A 258 -12.57 -11.51 4.06
C PHE A 258 -13.90 -11.36 4.82
N GLY A 259 -15.02 -11.44 4.11
CA GLY A 259 -16.38 -11.44 4.68
C GLY A 259 -17.31 -12.40 3.95
N THR A 260 -18.31 -13.00 4.61
CA THR A 260 -19.18 -14.04 4.01
C THR A 260 -20.30 -13.49 3.13
N VAL A 261 -20.76 -14.26 2.13
CA VAL A 261 -21.85 -13.86 1.19
C VAL A 261 -23.19 -13.64 1.91
N ASP A 262 -23.46 -14.37 2.99
CA ASP A 262 -24.74 -14.34 3.72
C ASP A 262 -24.72 -13.48 4.99
N ASN A 263 -23.68 -12.67 5.21
CA ASN A 263 -23.66 -11.71 6.29
C ASN A 263 -23.27 -10.33 5.79
N GLU A 264 -24.23 -9.39 5.80
CA GLU A 264 -23.94 -8.00 6.15
C GLU A 264 -23.55 -7.91 7.64
N THR A 265 -22.52 -8.66 8.06
CA THR A 265 -21.82 -8.45 9.32
C THR A 265 -20.33 -8.36 9.04
N GLU A 266 -19.81 -7.14 9.10
CA GLU A 266 -18.39 -6.83 9.30
C GLU A 266 -17.82 -7.66 10.48
N PRO A 267 -16.50 -7.97 10.46
CA PRO A 267 -15.87 -9.01 11.27
C PRO A 267 -16.19 -8.93 12.77
N LYS A 268 -16.42 -10.11 13.37
CA LYS A 268 -16.52 -10.28 14.82
C LYS A 268 -15.12 -10.18 15.43
N ASP A 269 -14.73 -8.98 15.86
CA ASP A 269 -13.73 -8.87 16.93
C ASP A 269 -14.40 -9.22 18.25
N ASN A 270 -14.13 -10.45 18.69
CA ASN A 270 -14.33 -10.86 20.06
C ASN A 270 -13.07 -10.46 20.84
N VAL A 271 -13.02 -9.24 21.35
CA VAL A 271 -12.09 -8.87 22.42
C VAL A 271 -12.89 -8.20 23.53
N GLY A 272 -12.79 -8.78 24.72
CA GLY A 272 -13.20 -8.15 25.98
C GLY A 272 -12.48 -6.82 26.23
N PRO A 273 -12.78 -6.14 27.34
CA PRO A 273 -12.74 -4.69 27.37
C PRO A 273 -11.32 -4.10 27.38
N THR A 274 -11.19 -3.05 26.56
CA THR A 274 -10.35 -1.83 26.74
C THR A 274 -8.83 -1.92 26.61
N GLN A 275 -8.35 -1.64 25.40
CA GLN A 275 -7.47 -0.48 25.21
C GLN A 275 -7.99 0.32 24.02
N ALA A 276 -8.58 1.49 24.29
CA ALA A 276 -9.13 2.36 23.24
C ALA A 276 -8.01 2.80 22.30
N LEU A 277 -8.07 2.39 21.03
CA LEU A 277 -7.26 2.97 19.96
C LEU A 277 -7.65 4.44 19.85
N ALA A 278 -6.81 5.35 20.36
CA ALA A 278 -7.02 6.78 20.24
C ALA A 278 -6.43 7.27 18.90
N PHE A 279 -7.27 7.84 18.04
CA PHE A 279 -6.79 8.56 16.86
C PHE A 279 -6.02 9.82 17.30
N LEU A 280 -4.82 10.00 16.75
CA LEU A 280 -3.89 11.07 17.13
C LEU A 280 -4.34 12.44 16.61
N ASP A 281 -5.14 12.48 15.54
CA ASP A 281 -5.67 13.71 14.93
C ASP A 281 -7.02 14.14 15.52
N VAL A 282 -7.58 13.40 16.49
CA VAL A 282 -8.87 13.68 17.10
C VAL A 282 -8.71 14.54 18.36
N ALA A 283 -8.80 15.85 18.19
CA ALA A 283 -8.87 16.80 19.31
C ALA A 283 -10.18 16.62 20.12
N ASP A 284 -10.18 17.07 21.39
CA ASP A 284 -11.30 16.91 22.34
C ASP A 284 -12.68 17.28 21.77
N ARG A 285 -12.75 18.33 20.96
CA ARG A 285 -14.00 18.79 20.33
C ARG A 285 -14.67 17.76 19.42
N TYR A 286 -13.88 16.86 18.82
CA TYR A 286 -14.37 15.80 17.93
C TYR A 286 -14.56 14.48 18.67
N LYS A 287 -13.87 14.30 19.81
CA LYS A 287 -13.70 13.01 20.47
C LYS A 287 -15.03 12.29 20.74
N ALA A 288 -15.99 12.94 21.38
CA ALA A 288 -17.28 12.32 21.69
C ALA A 288 -18.03 11.87 20.43
N ALA A 289 -17.97 12.66 19.35
CA ALA A 289 -18.61 12.32 18.10
C ALA A 289 -17.90 11.17 17.38
N VAL A 290 -16.57 11.20 17.31
CA VAL A 290 -15.77 10.14 16.71
C VAL A 290 -15.97 8.83 17.47
N ASP A 291 -15.86 8.86 18.81
CA ASP A 291 -16.07 7.70 19.66
C ASP A 291 -17.46 7.10 19.44
N TYR A 292 -18.50 7.94 19.39
CA TYR A 292 -19.87 7.49 19.12
C TYR A 292 -20.00 6.83 17.75
N LEU A 293 -19.54 7.49 16.67
CA LEU A 293 -19.70 6.96 15.32
C LEU A 293 -18.90 5.67 15.12
N VAL A 294 -17.72 5.55 15.72
CA VAL A 294 -16.90 4.33 15.67
C VAL A 294 -17.53 3.21 16.49
N ALA A 295 -17.96 3.49 17.72
CA ALA A 295 -18.63 2.51 18.58
C ALA A 295 -19.92 1.96 17.97
N ASN A 296 -20.66 2.78 17.22
CA ASN A 296 -21.88 2.39 16.52
C ASN A 296 -21.63 1.92 15.07
N LYS A 297 -20.37 1.71 14.67
CA LYS A 297 -19.98 1.23 13.32
C LYS A 297 -20.50 2.11 12.16
N ILE A 298 -20.80 3.38 12.45
CA ILE A 298 -21.22 4.37 11.44
C ILE A 298 -20.02 4.74 10.56
N THR A 299 -18.84 4.81 11.15
CA THR A 299 -17.60 5.15 10.45
C THR A 299 -16.38 4.51 11.10
N GLN A 300 -15.24 4.61 10.41
CA GLN A 300 -13.92 4.24 10.91
C GLN A 300 -12.89 5.32 10.53
N GLY A 301 -11.70 5.25 11.12
CA GLY A 301 -10.58 6.10 10.72
C GLY A 301 -9.99 5.70 9.36
N PHE A 302 -9.20 6.61 8.79
CA PHE A 302 -8.39 6.33 7.61
C PHE A 302 -7.25 5.34 7.94
N SER A 303 -6.79 5.33 9.19
CA SER A 303 -5.86 4.35 9.75
C SER A 303 -6.17 4.10 11.24
N LYS A 304 -5.40 3.24 11.91
CA LYS A 304 -5.51 3.04 13.37
C LYS A 304 -5.28 4.29 14.19
N THR A 305 -4.45 5.20 13.68
CA THR A 305 -4.01 6.41 14.39
C THR A 305 -4.54 7.69 13.77
N GLU A 306 -5.26 7.63 12.64
CA GLU A 306 -5.78 8.81 11.95
C GLU A 306 -7.26 8.62 11.58
N PHE A 307 -8.12 9.50 12.09
CA PHE A 307 -9.54 9.55 11.73
C PHE A 307 -9.77 10.34 10.43
N GLY A 308 -8.95 11.36 10.19
CA GLY A 308 -9.06 12.31 9.08
C GLY A 308 -9.98 13.48 9.40
N VAL A 309 -10.02 13.99 10.64
CA VAL A 309 -11.04 14.99 11.06
C VAL A 309 -11.00 16.30 10.25
N TYR A 310 -9.85 16.65 9.67
CA TYR A 310 -9.67 17.88 8.89
C TYR A 310 -9.89 17.70 7.38
N ALA A 311 -10.01 16.46 6.90
CA ALA A 311 -10.23 16.18 5.48
C ALA A 311 -11.62 16.67 5.07
N LYS A 312 -11.72 17.33 3.91
CA LYS A 312 -13.02 17.66 3.30
C LYS A 312 -13.75 16.37 2.94
N ILE A 313 -15.02 16.28 3.31
CA ILE A 313 -15.79 15.06 3.07
C ILE A 313 -16.41 15.11 1.66
N LYS A 314 -16.21 14.05 0.88
CA LYS A 314 -16.87 13.87 -0.40
C LYS A 314 -18.35 13.57 -0.22
N ARG A 315 -19.18 14.02 -1.15
CA ARG A 315 -20.62 13.78 -1.16
C ARG A 315 -20.97 12.28 -1.08
N VAL A 316 -20.22 11.44 -1.80
CA VAL A 316 -20.41 9.98 -1.76
C VAL A 316 -20.10 9.36 -0.40
N ASP A 317 -19.09 9.87 0.31
CA ASP A 317 -18.73 9.35 1.63
C ASP A 317 -19.75 9.79 2.68
N ALA A 318 -20.28 11.01 2.56
CA ALA A 318 -21.39 11.47 3.40
C ALA A 318 -22.66 10.62 3.21
N ALA A 319 -22.97 10.21 1.97
CA ALA A 319 -24.07 9.29 1.70
C ALA A 319 -23.92 7.97 2.47
N VAL A 320 -22.72 7.37 2.45
CA VAL A 320 -22.43 6.14 3.21
C VAL A 320 -22.60 6.36 4.71
N LEU A 321 -22.10 7.48 5.25
CA LEU A 321 -22.25 7.78 6.68
C LEU A 321 -23.73 7.92 7.10
N VAL A 322 -24.54 8.58 6.28
CA VAL A 322 -25.97 8.79 6.58
C VAL A 322 -26.75 7.48 6.52
N VAL A 323 -26.49 6.62 5.52
CA VAL A 323 -27.09 5.28 5.45
C VAL A 323 -26.76 4.44 6.67
N LYS A 324 -25.47 4.43 7.08
CA LYS A 324 -25.03 3.69 8.27
C LYS A 324 -25.63 4.25 9.55
N ALA A 325 -25.67 5.57 9.72
CA ALA A 325 -26.27 6.22 10.89
C ALA A 325 -27.79 5.97 11.00
N LEU A 326 -28.49 5.92 9.87
CA LEU A 326 -29.90 5.59 9.83
C LEU A 326 -30.17 4.07 9.91
N ASN A 327 -29.13 3.24 9.80
CA ASN A 327 -29.23 1.78 9.69
C ASN A 327 -30.25 1.35 8.61
N LEU A 328 -30.15 1.96 7.42
CA LEU A 328 -31.06 1.63 6.31
C LEU A 328 -30.65 0.31 5.66
N ASP A 329 -31.66 -0.49 5.31
CA ASP A 329 -31.48 -1.69 4.51
C ASP A 329 -31.05 -1.31 3.07
N THR A 330 -29.94 -1.88 2.61
CA THR A 330 -29.36 -1.65 1.29
C THR A 330 -29.32 -2.90 0.41
N THR A 331 -30.00 -3.97 0.80
CA THR A 331 -29.97 -5.28 0.12
C THR A 331 -30.68 -5.26 -1.24
N PHE A 332 -31.85 -4.62 -1.31
CA PHE A 332 -32.67 -4.55 -2.52
C PHE A 332 -33.02 -3.11 -2.87
N VAL A 333 -32.08 -2.41 -3.47
CA VAL A 333 -32.25 -1.01 -3.85
C VAL A 333 -32.24 -0.88 -5.37
N LYS A 334 -33.19 -0.12 -5.92
CA LYS A 334 -33.24 0.14 -7.35
C LYS A 334 -32.06 1.01 -7.77
N ASP A 335 -31.38 0.61 -8.85
CA ASP A 335 -30.33 1.44 -9.43
C ASP A 335 -30.86 2.81 -9.86
N ALA A 336 -30.26 3.88 -9.33
CA ALA A 336 -30.60 5.25 -9.68
C ALA A 336 -29.96 5.71 -11.01
N GLY A 337 -29.05 4.93 -11.59
CA GLY A 337 -28.50 5.15 -12.93
C GLY A 337 -27.30 6.11 -12.98
N PHE A 338 -26.69 6.42 -11.83
CA PHE A 338 -25.51 7.28 -11.77
C PHE A 338 -24.26 6.52 -12.21
N LYS A 339 -23.45 7.13 -13.08
CA LYS A 339 -22.26 6.51 -13.67
C LYS A 339 -20.97 6.81 -12.92
N ASP A 340 -20.97 7.88 -12.14
CA ASP A 340 -19.83 8.37 -11.36
C ASP A 340 -19.85 7.87 -9.91
N VAL A 341 -20.79 6.99 -9.54
CA VAL A 341 -20.85 6.40 -8.20
C VAL A 341 -20.01 5.12 -8.17
N PRO A 342 -18.95 5.05 -7.34
CA PRO A 342 -18.17 3.84 -7.21
C PRO A 342 -19.01 2.72 -6.59
N ALA A 343 -18.78 1.47 -7.02
CA ALA A 343 -19.56 0.31 -6.61
C ALA A 343 -19.72 0.17 -5.08
N ARG A 344 -18.69 0.54 -4.30
CA ARG A 344 -18.70 0.54 -2.82
C ARG A 344 -19.82 1.38 -2.18
N ALA A 345 -20.35 2.36 -2.91
CA ALA A 345 -21.34 3.32 -2.42
C ALA A 345 -22.64 3.30 -3.23
N ALA A 346 -22.74 2.44 -4.26
CA ALA A 346 -23.87 2.40 -5.17
C ALA A 346 -25.20 2.23 -4.42
N ASN A 347 -25.33 1.18 -3.59
CA ASN A 347 -26.58 0.93 -2.87
C ASN A 347 -26.89 2.03 -1.84
N ALA A 348 -25.86 2.59 -1.20
CA ALA A 348 -26.03 3.69 -0.25
C ALA A 348 -26.58 4.95 -0.93
N VAL A 349 -26.03 5.31 -2.09
CA VAL A 349 -26.54 6.43 -2.90
C VAL A 349 -27.95 6.13 -3.40
N ASN A 350 -28.16 4.95 -3.97
CA ASN A 350 -29.44 4.54 -4.54
C ASN A 350 -30.58 4.64 -3.50
N ILE A 351 -30.36 4.19 -2.26
CA ILE A 351 -31.43 4.16 -1.24
C ILE A 351 -31.73 5.57 -0.73
N LEU A 352 -30.73 6.43 -0.62
CA LEU A 352 -30.93 7.82 -0.22
C LEU A 352 -31.64 8.62 -1.31
N VAL A 353 -31.39 8.31 -2.59
CA VAL A 353 -32.14 8.90 -3.72
C VAL A 353 -33.57 8.38 -3.75
N GLU A 354 -33.77 7.07 -3.58
CA GLU A 354 -35.10 6.46 -3.52
C GLU A 354 -35.95 7.07 -2.38
N LYS A 355 -35.34 7.32 -1.22
CA LYS A 355 -35.99 7.97 -0.07
C LYS A 355 -36.08 9.50 -0.18
N GLY A 356 -35.58 10.09 -1.27
CA GLY A 356 -35.60 11.55 -1.50
C GLY A 356 -34.71 12.37 -0.56
N ILE A 357 -33.78 11.71 0.15
CA ILE A 357 -32.83 12.34 1.09
C ILE A 357 -31.72 13.04 0.30
N MET A 358 -31.23 12.41 -0.77
CA MET A 358 -30.22 12.96 -1.67
C MET A 358 -30.72 12.97 -3.11
N GLU A 359 -30.09 13.80 -3.93
CA GLU A 359 -30.33 13.88 -5.38
C GLU A 359 -28.99 14.04 -6.10
N GLY A 360 -28.94 13.62 -7.36
CA GLY A 360 -27.78 13.82 -8.23
C GLY A 360 -27.82 15.17 -8.94
N GLU A 361 -26.66 15.61 -9.43
CA GLU A 361 -26.52 16.83 -10.23
C GLU A 361 -27.19 16.71 -11.61
N SER A 362 -27.31 15.49 -12.13
CA SER A 362 -28.09 15.18 -13.33
C SER A 362 -28.65 13.75 -13.26
N LYS A 363 -29.35 13.32 -14.31
CA LYS A 363 -29.87 11.94 -14.40
C LYS A 363 -28.80 10.84 -14.35
N THR A 364 -27.55 11.17 -14.66
CA THR A 364 -26.45 10.18 -14.74
C THR A 364 -25.24 10.54 -13.91
N ILE A 365 -25.24 11.70 -13.24
CA ILE A 365 -24.13 12.19 -12.41
C ILE A 365 -24.65 12.49 -11.02
N PHE A 366 -24.10 11.82 -10.01
CA PHE A 366 -24.39 12.06 -8.61
C PHE A 366 -23.56 13.22 -8.02
N GLY A 367 -22.35 13.42 -8.55
CA GLY A 367 -21.35 14.33 -7.98
C GLY A 367 -20.51 13.63 -6.90
N SER A 368 -20.12 12.37 -7.11
CA SER A 368 -19.51 11.52 -6.07
C SER A 368 -18.27 12.13 -5.43
N ASP A 369 -17.38 12.70 -6.26
CA ASP A 369 -16.11 13.30 -5.82
C ASP A 369 -16.24 14.75 -5.37
N ALA A 370 -17.42 15.37 -5.51
CA ALA A 370 -17.65 16.74 -5.06
C ALA A 370 -17.55 16.84 -3.53
N GLU A 371 -16.94 17.90 -3.03
CA GLU A 371 -16.92 18.19 -1.60
C GLU A 371 -18.32 18.61 -1.14
N LEU A 372 -18.75 18.09 0.01
CA LEU A 372 -20.06 18.41 0.55
C LEU A 372 -20.05 19.79 1.24
N THR A 373 -20.95 20.68 0.83
CA THR A 373 -21.13 21.97 1.50
C THR A 373 -21.96 21.86 2.77
N ARG A 374 -21.82 22.84 3.67
CA ARG A 374 -22.58 22.87 4.93
C ARG A 374 -24.08 23.00 4.72
N GLY A 375 -24.52 23.74 3.69
CA GLY A 375 -25.92 23.85 3.30
C GLY A 375 -26.50 22.52 2.81
N GLU A 376 -25.76 21.78 1.99
CA GLU A 376 -26.17 20.45 1.54
C GLU A 376 -26.22 19.44 2.69
N MET A 377 -25.24 19.47 3.59
CA MET A 377 -25.30 18.67 4.83
C MET A 377 -26.56 18.95 5.62
N ALA A 378 -26.97 20.23 5.74
CA ALA A 378 -28.20 20.59 6.44
C ALA A 378 -29.44 19.98 5.78
N LEU A 379 -29.55 20.06 4.45
CA LEU A 379 -30.63 19.43 3.69
C LEU A 379 -30.67 17.91 3.93
N ILE A 380 -29.51 17.25 3.85
CA ILE A 380 -29.38 15.80 3.99
C ILE A 380 -29.84 15.38 5.39
N LEU A 381 -29.31 15.98 6.46
CA LEU A 381 -29.67 15.59 7.82
C LEU A 381 -31.11 15.95 8.18
N SER A 382 -31.60 17.12 7.76
CA SER A 382 -33.01 17.49 7.99
C SER A 382 -33.96 16.50 7.32
N LYS A 383 -33.70 16.08 6.07
CA LYS A 383 -34.51 15.08 5.36
C LYS A 383 -34.37 13.68 5.95
N ALA A 384 -33.13 13.24 6.18
CA ALA A 384 -32.79 11.93 6.74
C ALA A 384 -33.51 11.66 8.06
N TYR A 385 -33.57 12.66 8.94
CA TYR A 385 -34.15 12.57 10.27
C TYR A 385 -35.53 13.21 10.40
N LYS A 386 -36.10 13.67 9.27
CA LYS A 386 -37.41 14.32 9.20
C LYS A 386 -37.57 15.45 10.23
N LEU A 387 -36.53 16.27 10.37
CA LEU A 387 -36.48 17.37 11.35
C LEU A 387 -37.32 18.55 10.85
N ASP A 388 -38.14 19.10 11.74
CA ASP A 388 -38.98 20.26 11.46
C ASP A 388 -38.57 21.49 12.30
N GLY A 389 -38.31 22.60 11.60
CA GLY A 389 -37.91 23.89 12.15
C GLY A 389 -38.82 25.05 11.76
N ALA A 390 -40.05 24.81 11.31
CA ALA A 390 -40.94 25.86 10.79
C ALA A 390 -41.06 27.08 11.73
N ASP A 391 -41.18 26.85 13.04
CA ASP A 391 -41.36 27.90 14.06
C ASP A 391 -40.06 28.56 14.54
N THR A 392 -38.91 28.18 13.98
CA THR A 392 -37.60 28.73 14.37
C THR A 392 -37.21 29.89 13.46
N THR A 393 -36.73 30.97 14.06
CA THR A 393 -36.12 32.09 13.35
C THR A 393 -34.61 31.92 13.33
N ILE A 394 -33.98 32.30 12.21
CA ILE A 394 -32.52 32.30 12.03
C ILE A 394 -32.10 33.70 11.59
N GLN A 395 -30.90 34.13 11.98
CA GLN A 395 -30.35 35.45 11.68
C GLN A 395 -29.21 35.40 10.66
N PHE A 396 -29.05 34.27 9.97
CA PHE A 396 -27.98 34.08 8.99
C PHE A 396 -28.29 34.79 7.68
N ASN A 397 -27.39 35.65 7.22
CA ASN A 397 -27.57 36.42 5.99
C ASN A 397 -27.10 35.66 4.72
N ASP A 398 -26.42 34.53 4.89
CA ASP A 398 -25.89 33.67 3.82
C ASP A 398 -26.75 32.41 3.59
N VAL A 399 -27.96 32.36 4.14
CA VAL A 399 -28.90 31.24 3.97
C VAL A 399 -30.03 31.66 3.03
N SER A 400 -30.02 31.12 1.82
CA SER A 400 -31.11 31.31 0.87
C SER A 400 -32.35 30.46 1.23
N ASP A 401 -33.49 30.77 0.61
CA ASP A 401 -34.75 30.05 0.81
C ASP A 401 -34.62 28.53 0.62
N LYS A 402 -33.74 28.09 -0.30
CA LYS A 402 -33.44 26.67 -0.55
C LYS A 402 -33.00 25.94 0.73
N TYR A 403 -32.18 26.58 1.56
CA TYR A 403 -31.59 25.96 2.76
C TYR A 403 -32.32 26.35 4.05
N SER A 404 -33.13 27.41 4.02
CA SER A 404 -33.75 28.05 5.19
C SER A 404 -34.46 27.06 6.11
N ALA A 405 -35.35 26.21 5.59
CA ALA A 405 -36.09 25.25 6.40
C ALA A 405 -35.17 24.22 7.10
N ALA A 406 -34.19 23.68 6.38
CA ALA A 406 -33.26 22.70 6.92
C ALA A 406 -32.32 23.33 7.96
N VAL A 407 -31.82 24.54 7.71
CA VAL A 407 -30.97 25.27 8.66
C VAL A 407 -31.74 25.60 9.93
N LYS A 408 -32.99 26.09 9.82
CA LYS A 408 -33.88 26.32 10.97
C LYS A 408 -34.06 25.05 11.81
N ALA A 409 -34.31 23.92 11.16
CA ALA A 409 -34.46 22.64 11.86
C ALA A 409 -33.18 22.26 12.62
N LEU A 410 -32.02 22.35 11.98
CA LEU A 410 -30.75 22.02 12.61
C LEU A 410 -30.39 22.95 13.79
N VAL A 411 -30.74 24.25 13.70
CA VAL A 411 -30.58 25.21 14.81
C VAL A 411 -31.51 24.87 15.96
N LYS A 412 -32.81 24.60 15.68
CA LYS A 412 -33.82 24.25 16.69
C LYS A 412 -33.39 23.07 17.56
N TYR A 413 -32.82 22.04 16.93
CA TYR A 413 -32.36 20.83 17.62
C TYR A 413 -30.90 20.92 18.11
N ASN A 414 -30.29 22.11 18.10
CA ASN A 414 -28.91 22.35 18.54
C ASN A 414 -27.86 21.48 17.83
N ILE A 415 -28.12 21.08 16.58
CA ILE A 415 -27.16 20.34 15.76
C ILE A 415 -26.02 21.27 15.34
N THR A 416 -26.32 22.54 15.05
CA THR A 416 -25.33 23.59 14.70
C THR A 416 -25.88 24.98 15.05
N GLN A 417 -24.98 25.92 15.35
CA GLN A 417 -25.30 27.34 15.61
C GLN A 417 -24.74 28.31 14.55
N GLY A 418 -24.23 27.79 13.43
CA GLY A 418 -23.57 28.58 12.40
C GLY A 418 -22.05 28.67 12.60
N THR A 419 -21.36 29.39 11.72
CA THR A 419 -19.92 29.67 11.83
C THR A 419 -19.63 30.99 12.55
N THR A 420 -20.59 31.92 12.53
CA THR A 420 -20.62 33.14 13.33
C THR A 420 -22.07 33.41 13.74
N GLU A 421 -22.34 34.47 14.50
CA GLU A 421 -23.71 34.88 14.87
C GLU A 421 -24.59 35.18 13.65
N THR A 422 -24.01 35.65 12.54
CA THR A 422 -24.74 36.09 11.34
C THR A 422 -24.43 35.29 10.08
N LEU A 423 -23.52 34.31 10.15
CA LEU A 423 -23.17 33.43 9.03
C LEU A 423 -23.34 31.96 9.40
N PHE A 424 -24.12 31.25 8.58
CA PHE A 424 -24.21 29.79 8.65
C PHE A 424 -22.98 29.12 8.05
N GLY A 425 -22.40 29.71 7.00
CA GLY A 425 -21.36 29.12 6.17
C GLY A 425 -21.93 28.21 5.08
N THR A 426 -23.07 28.57 4.48
CA THR A 426 -23.88 27.70 3.60
C THR A 426 -23.07 27.05 2.48
N SER A 427 -22.19 27.81 1.83
CA SER A 427 -21.37 27.35 0.70
C SER A 427 -20.02 26.75 1.10
N ASN A 428 -19.69 26.73 2.40
CA ASN A 428 -18.40 26.23 2.85
C ASN A 428 -18.37 24.70 2.82
N SER A 429 -17.34 24.11 2.21
CA SER A 429 -17.08 22.67 2.31
C SER A 429 -16.85 22.26 3.76
N ILE A 430 -17.53 21.23 4.23
CA ILE A 430 -17.37 20.71 5.59
C ILE A 430 -16.28 19.65 5.67
N THR A 431 -15.70 19.50 6.85
CA THR A 431 -14.76 18.42 7.12
C THR A 431 -15.47 17.14 7.55
N ARG A 432 -14.76 16.01 7.47
CA ARG A 432 -15.20 14.72 8.01
C ARG A 432 -15.46 14.79 9.52
N GLY A 433 -14.67 15.56 10.26
CA GLY A 433 -14.89 15.82 11.68
C GLY A 433 -16.18 16.61 11.94
N ASP A 434 -16.49 17.61 11.10
CA ASP A 434 -17.75 18.36 11.21
C ASP A 434 -18.96 17.45 10.94
N MET A 435 -18.89 16.62 9.89
CA MET A 435 -19.96 15.65 9.59
C MET A 435 -20.17 14.68 10.76
N ALA A 436 -19.10 14.20 11.38
CA ALA A 436 -19.18 13.34 12.57
C ALA A 436 -19.91 14.04 13.72
N ILE A 437 -19.59 15.30 14.01
CA ILE A 437 -20.28 16.10 15.05
C ILE A 437 -21.76 16.21 14.74
N PHE A 438 -22.14 16.52 13.50
CA PHE A 438 -23.55 16.71 13.14
C PHE A 438 -24.34 15.40 13.21
N ILE A 439 -23.79 14.30 12.69
CA ILE A 439 -24.40 12.96 12.82
C ILE A 439 -24.55 12.59 14.29
N HIS A 440 -23.50 12.75 15.11
CA HIS A 440 -23.56 12.42 16.52
C HIS A 440 -24.67 13.19 17.24
N ARG A 441 -24.78 14.50 16.99
CA ARG A 441 -25.80 15.36 17.61
C ARG A 441 -27.22 14.97 17.20
N VAL A 442 -27.46 14.72 15.91
CA VAL A 442 -28.80 14.30 15.45
C VAL A 442 -29.16 12.91 15.97
N GLU A 443 -28.20 12.00 16.09
CA GLU A 443 -28.40 10.67 16.70
C GLU A 443 -28.74 10.75 18.19
N GLN A 444 -28.31 11.80 18.91
CA GLN A 444 -28.72 12.00 20.30
C GLN A 444 -30.19 12.40 20.45
N LEU A 445 -30.88 12.81 19.38
CA LEU A 445 -32.31 13.12 19.41
C LEU A 445 -33.19 11.86 19.45
N LYS A 446 -32.64 10.69 19.09
CA LYS A 446 -33.36 9.40 19.09
C LYS A 446 -33.51 8.77 20.50
N LYS A 447 -32.98 9.42 21.54
CA LYS A 447 -32.99 8.93 22.92
C LYS A 447 -34.26 9.31 23.67
#